data_AF-A0A4D7AH67-F1
#
_entry.id   AF-A0A4D7AH67-F1
#
_cell.length_a   1.000
_cell.length_b   1.000
_cell.length_c   1.000
_cell.angle_alpha   90.00
_cell.angle_beta   90.00
_cell.angle_gamma   90.00
#
_symmetry.space_group_name_H-M   'P 1'
#
loop_
_entity.id
_entity.type
_entity.pdbx_description
1 polymer ?
#
loop_
_entity_poly.entity_id
_entity_poly.type
_entity_poly.pdbx_seq_one_letter_code
_entity_poly.pdbx_strand_id
1 'polypeptide(L)'
;MSFNKWPKRSAEKNYFMVPNEIFSVGLDFREISIYSYLLRCENRKTYQCYPSYKTIGHAIGMSENTVAKYVRQLEEKGLIYTEPTMVRSKDGRPLNGNLLYTIRPISGVLEAFYERQFRQAEEAAARYRVAELLKKSNAQGRQNALCAPFREEESPSPNQGVETGCEPFSEGFERTKEKAG
;
A
#
# COMPACT_ATOMS: atom_id res chain seq x y z
N MET A 1 -6.80 25.47 53.18
CA MET A 1 -6.19 24.48 52.28
C MET A 1 -5.59 25.22 51.10
N SER A 2 -4.26 25.20 50.96
CA SER A 2 -3.56 25.85 49.84
C SER A 2 -3.64 24.93 48.63
N PHE A 3 -4.38 25.31 47.59
CA PHE A 3 -4.33 24.63 46.30
C PHE A 3 -2.92 24.78 45.74
N ASN A 4 -2.23 23.66 45.53
CA ASN A 4 -0.91 23.63 44.89
C ASN A 4 -0.99 24.35 43.55
N LYS A 5 -0.55 25.62 43.51
CA LYS A 5 -0.28 26.34 42.26
C LYS A 5 0.86 25.58 41.60
N TRP A 6 0.53 24.82 40.55
CA TRP A 6 1.52 24.25 39.65
C TRP A 6 2.59 25.31 39.36
N PRO A 7 3.89 24.96 39.44
CA PRO A 7 4.93 25.92 39.13
C PRO A 7 4.63 26.50 37.75
N LYS A 8 4.66 27.85 37.64
CA LYS A 8 4.53 28.53 36.35
C LYS A 8 5.68 28.05 35.47
N ARG A 9 5.45 26.96 34.72
CA ARG A 9 6.38 26.48 33.72
C ARG A 9 6.59 27.68 32.81
N SER A 10 7.82 28.11 32.60
CA SER A 10 8.08 28.93 31.42
C SER A 10 7.50 28.11 30.27
N ALA A 11 6.54 28.72 29.57
CA ALA A 11 5.99 28.19 28.34
C ALA A 11 7.16 28.01 27.32
N GLU A 12 7.01 27.78 26.03
CA GLU A 12 8.12 27.84 25.06
C GLU A 12 9.31 26.84 25.17
N LYS A 13 9.95 26.61 26.33
CA LYS A 13 11.13 25.73 26.53
C LYS A 13 10.78 24.29 26.90
N ASN A 14 9.64 24.07 27.53
CA ASN A 14 9.28 22.77 28.12
C ASN A 14 8.18 22.03 27.34
N TYR A 15 7.76 22.56 26.19
CA TYR A 15 6.78 21.94 25.32
C TYR A 15 7.08 22.28 23.87
N PHE A 16 6.55 21.46 22.98
CA PHE A 16 6.54 21.68 21.54
C PHE A 16 5.14 21.40 21.02
N MET A 17 4.79 22.02 19.90
CA MET A 17 3.48 21.83 19.28
C MET A 17 3.57 20.63 18.34
N VAL A 18 2.51 19.83 18.34
CA VAL A 18 2.34 18.72 17.40
C VAL A 18 1.01 18.98 16.68
N PRO A 19 0.97 18.94 15.34
CA PRO A 19 -0.28 19.07 14.60
C PRO A 19 -1.29 18.00 15.03
N ASN A 20 -2.54 18.38 15.25
CA ASN A 20 -3.59 17.42 15.66
C ASN A 20 -3.93 16.44 14.52
N GLU A 21 -3.68 16.85 13.29
CA GLU A 21 -4.03 16.13 12.08
C GLU A 21 -3.19 14.86 11.88
N ILE A 22 -2.13 14.66 12.68
CA ILE A 22 -1.39 13.39 12.72
C ILE A 22 -2.30 12.19 13.05
N PHE A 23 -3.42 12.44 13.75
CA PHE A 23 -4.42 11.42 14.07
C PHE A 23 -5.37 11.12 12.90
N SER A 24 -5.41 12.00 11.88
CA SER A 24 -6.25 11.84 10.69
C SER A 24 -5.56 11.09 9.55
N VAL A 25 -4.21 11.08 9.53
CA VAL A 25 -3.40 10.42 8.49
C VAL A 25 -3.05 8.96 8.80
N GLY A 26 -3.63 8.37 9.86
CA GLY A 26 -3.46 6.95 10.19
C GLY A 26 -2.02 6.58 10.59
N LEU A 27 -1.38 7.35 11.46
CA LEU A 27 -0.09 6.98 12.05
C LEU A 27 -0.24 5.96 13.17
N ASP A 28 0.67 4.98 13.19
CA ASP A 28 0.94 4.08 14.31
C ASP A 28 1.54 4.87 15.49
N PHE A 29 1.35 4.41 16.72
CA PHE A 29 1.87 5.08 17.92
C PHE A 29 3.40 5.24 17.88
N ARG A 30 4.09 4.33 17.20
CA ARG A 30 5.55 4.36 17.02
C ARG A 30 5.98 5.43 16.02
N GLU A 31 5.22 5.60 14.94
CA GLU A 31 5.40 6.70 13.98
C GLU A 31 5.15 8.05 14.66
N ILE A 32 4.08 8.17 15.45
CA ILE A 32 3.77 9.36 16.23
C ILE A 32 4.91 9.70 17.19
N SER A 33 5.46 8.69 17.88
CA SER A 33 6.56 8.87 18.83
C SER A 33 7.81 9.42 18.15
N ILE A 34 8.19 8.85 16.99
CA ILE A 34 9.36 9.30 16.22
C ILE A 34 9.11 10.69 15.64
N TYR A 35 7.96 10.92 15.01
CA TYR A 35 7.62 12.23 14.43
C TYR A 35 7.62 13.34 15.49
N SER A 36 7.03 13.08 16.66
CA SER A 36 7.03 14.01 17.80
C SER A 36 8.45 14.28 18.30
N TYR A 37 9.30 13.26 18.33
CA TYR A 37 10.70 13.43 18.71
C TYR A 37 11.47 14.29 17.69
N LEU A 38 11.22 14.10 16.38
CA LEU A 38 11.82 14.93 15.33
C LEU A 38 11.36 16.39 15.44
N LEU A 39 10.06 16.65 15.62
CA LEU A 39 9.51 18.00 15.89
C LEU A 39 10.16 18.66 17.11
N ARG A 40 10.42 17.88 18.17
CA ARG A 40 11.14 18.37 19.35
C ARG A 40 12.59 18.79 19.03
N CYS A 41 13.23 18.12 18.07
CA CYS A 41 14.62 18.37 17.69
C CYS A 41 14.77 19.40 16.55
N GLU A 42 13.68 19.75 15.87
CA GLU A 42 13.73 20.57 14.66
C GLU A 42 14.22 21.99 14.95
N ASN A 43 14.99 22.53 14.00
CA ASN A 43 15.21 23.95 13.94
C ASN A 43 13.96 24.61 13.34
N ARG A 44 13.26 25.42 14.15
CA ARG A 44 12.00 26.09 13.75
C ARG A 44 12.13 27.03 12.55
N LYS A 45 13.34 27.40 12.12
CA LYS A 45 13.56 28.23 10.92
C LYS A 45 13.72 27.39 9.65
N THR A 46 14.35 26.23 9.75
CA THR A 46 14.69 25.39 8.59
C THR A 46 13.84 24.13 8.50
N TYR A 47 13.07 23.80 9.54
CA TYR A 47 12.30 22.57 9.69
C TYR A 47 13.16 21.31 9.58
N GLN A 48 14.43 21.44 9.97
CA GLN A 48 15.43 20.38 9.83
C GLN A 48 16.01 19.94 11.17
N CYS A 49 16.36 18.66 11.26
CA CYS A 49 17.17 18.11 12.34
C CYS A 49 18.02 16.93 11.82
N TYR A 50 19.01 16.50 12.60
CA TYR A 50 19.93 15.41 12.20
C TYR A 50 20.27 14.41 13.33
N PRO A 51 19.29 14.00 14.18
CA PRO A 51 19.56 12.99 15.20
C PRO A 51 19.85 11.62 14.56
N SER A 52 20.85 10.90 15.08
CA SER A 52 21.13 9.54 14.62
C SER A 52 20.00 8.57 15.01
N TYR A 53 19.86 7.44 14.32
CA TYR A 53 18.91 6.38 14.71
C TYR A 53 19.15 5.87 16.13
N LYS A 54 20.42 5.77 16.54
CA LYS A 54 20.81 5.46 17.92
C LYS A 54 20.28 6.48 18.91
N THR A 55 20.37 7.77 18.60
CA THR A 55 19.88 8.86 19.45
C THR A 55 18.36 8.82 19.58
N ILE A 56 17.65 8.65 18.47
CA ILE A 56 16.18 8.53 18.44
C ILE A 56 15.76 7.29 19.24
N GLY A 57 16.39 6.15 18.97
CA GLY A 57 16.10 4.88 19.61
C GLY A 57 16.30 4.93 21.12
N HIS A 58 17.39 5.54 21.59
CA HIS A 58 17.64 5.72 23.02
C HIS A 58 16.58 6.61 23.69
N ALA A 59 16.14 7.68 23.03
CA ALA A 59 15.16 8.60 23.59
C ALA A 59 13.75 8.01 23.71
N ILE A 60 13.37 7.09 22.82
CA ILE A 60 12.01 6.54 22.72
C ILE A 60 11.94 5.07 23.23
N GLY A 61 13.09 4.43 23.45
CA GLY A 61 13.15 3.01 23.86
C GLY A 61 12.98 2.04 22.69
N MET A 62 13.53 2.37 21.52
CA MET A 62 13.48 1.55 20.30
C MET A 62 14.86 1.14 19.83
N SER A 63 14.96 -0.03 19.17
CA SER A 63 16.18 -0.41 18.45
C SER A 63 16.39 0.45 17.22
N GLU A 64 17.64 0.60 16.76
CA GLU A 64 17.97 1.36 15.55
C GLU A 64 17.24 0.83 14.31
N ASN A 65 17.08 -0.50 14.20
CA ASN A 65 16.33 -1.14 13.12
C ASN A 65 14.84 -0.77 13.14
N THR A 66 14.25 -0.70 14.33
CA THR A 66 12.86 -0.28 14.51
C THR A 66 12.69 1.20 14.13
N VAL A 67 13.62 2.06 14.56
CA VAL A 67 13.62 3.47 14.15
C VAL A 67 13.71 3.58 12.63
N ALA A 68 14.66 2.90 12.00
CA ALA A 68 14.84 2.93 10.55
C ALA A 68 13.57 2.49 9.79
N LYS A 69 12.89 1.44 10.26
CA LYS A 69 11.61 0.99 9.70
C LYS A 69 10.56 2.12 9.72
N TYR A 70 10.35 2.73 10.88
CA TYR A 70 9.29 3.73 11.04
C TYR A 70 9.63 5.09 10.44
N VAL A 71 10.92 5.43 10.33
CA VAL A 71 11.38 6.60 9.55
C VAL A 71 11.01 6.44 8.08
N ARG A 72 11.22 5.25 7.49
CA ARG A 72 10.79 4.97 6.12
C ARG A 72 9.27 5.09 5.96
N GLN A 73 8.48 4.61 6.92
CA GLN A 73 7.02 4.75 6.88
C GLN A 73 6.56 6.20 6.97
N LEU A 74 7.21 7.01 7.81
CA LEU A 74 6.95 8.46 7.86
C LEU A 74 7.28 9.15 6.54
N GLU A 75 8.35 8.73 5.86
CA GLU A 75 8.74 9.22 4.54
C GLU A 75 7.75 8.78 3.44
N GLU A 76 7.31 7.52 3.44
CA GLU A 76 6.27 7.00 2.54
C GLU A 76 4.94 7.76 2.69
N LYS A 77 4.57 8.09 3.93
CA LYS A 77 3.40 8.93 4.23
C LYS A 77 3.63 10.41 3.90
N GLY A 78 4.88 10.80 3.66
CA GLY A 78 5.27 12.15 3.26
C GLY A 78 5.35 13.13 4.42
N LEU A 79 5.44 12.68 5.67
CA LEU A 79 5.60 13.58 6.84
C LEU A 79 7.01 14.17 6.92
N ILE A 80 8.00 13.42 6.43
CA ILE A 80 9.41 13.80 6.47
C ILE A 80 10.07 13.49 5.13
N TYR A 81 11.18 14.16 4.88
CA TYR A 81 12.12 13.81 3.84
C TYR A 81 13.47 13.52 4.48
N THR A 82 14.15 12.47 4.03
CA THR A 82 15.47 12.08 4.55
C THR A 82 16.57 12.24 3.51
N GLU A 83 17.68 12.85 3.91
CA GLU A 83 18.87 12.98 3.08
C GLU A 83 20.08 12.41 3.83
N PRO A 84 20.92 11.58 3.20
CA PRO A 84 22.19 11.19 3.79
C PRO A 84 23.15 12.39 3.82
N THR A 85 23.75 12.65 4.97
CA THR A 85 24.84 13.65 5.05
C THR A 85 26.20 12.99 4.81
N MET A 86 27.15 13.73 4.24
CA MET A 86 28.54 13.30 4.09
C MET A 86 29.42 14.11 5.05
N VAL A 87 30.28 13.42 5.79
CA VAL A 87 31.27 14.04 6.67
C VAL A 87 32.66 13.67 6.15
N ARG A 88 33.62 14.60 6.23
CA ARG A 88 35.02 14.30 5.89
C ARG A 88 35.80 13.98 7.16
N SER A 89 36.54 12.87 7.14
CA SER A 89 37.54 12.58 8.18
C SER A 89 38.64 13.64 8.18
N LYS A 90 39.43 13.71 9.26
CA LYS A 90 40.66 14.52 9.32
C LYS A 90 41.63 14.18 8.19
N ASP A 91 41.62 12.92 7.75
CA ASP A 91 42.44 12.42 6.64
C ASP A 91 41.79 12.64 5.25
N GLY A 92 40.70 13.41 5.16
CA GLY A 92 40.01 13.73 3.91
C GLY A 92 39.10 12.62 3.36
N ARG A 93 39.07 11.43 3.96
CA ARG A 93 38.20 10.33 3.53
C ARG A 93 36.72 10.65 3.78
N PRO A 94 35.81 10.34 2.82
CA PRO A 94 34.38 10.50 3.04
C PRO A 94 33.88 9.46 4.04
N LEU A 95 33.08 9.92 5.01
CA LEU A 95 32.37 9.12 6.00
C LEU A 95 30.87 9.34 5.81
N ASN A 96 30.10 8.26 5.94
CA ASN A 96 28.64 8.37 6.00
C ASN A 96 28.26 9.11 7.28
N GLY A 97 27.67 10.29 7.11
CA GLY A 97 27.12 11.05 8.21
C GLY A 97 25.75 10.53 8.65
N ASN A 98 25.12 11.25 9.57
CA ASN A 98 23.75 10.97 9.97
C ASN A 98 22.77 11.35 8.86
N LEU A 99 21.51 10.96 9.01
CA LEU A 99 20.44 11.47 8.17
C LEU A 99 20.09 12.91 8.58
N LEU A 100 19.90 13.77 7.59
CA LEU A 100 19.20 15.04 7.72
C LEU A 100 17.71 14.76 7.47
N TYR A 101 16.88 15.15 8.43
CA TYR A 101 15.43 15.04 8.33
C TYR A 101 14.88 16.43 8.08
N THR A 102 14.05 16.56 7.05
CA THR A 102 13.25 17.77 6.80
C THR A 102 11.79 17.44 7.08
N ILE A 103 11.18 18.16 8.02
CA ILE A 103 9.78 17.98 8.39
C ILE A 103 8.91 18.74 7.39
N ARG A 104 7.93 18.05 6.81
CA ARG A 104 7.03 18.64 5.81
C ARG A 104 5.83 19.31 6.49
N PRO A 105 5.32 20.42 5.93
CA PRO A 105 4.08 21.04 6.42
C PRO A 105 2.91 20.06 6.39
N ILE A 106 2.20 19.93 7.52
CA ILE A 106 1.11 18.95 7.69
C ILE A 106 -0.02 19.13 6.66
N SER A 107 -0.29 20.38 6.24
CA SER A 107 -1.33 20.69 5.25
C SER A 107 -1.09 19.99 3.91
N GLY A 108 0.13 20.08 3.38
CA GLY A 108 0.48 19.42 2.12
C GLY A 108 0.52 17.90 2.22
N VAL A 109 0.73 17.35 3.42
CA VAL A 109 0.60 15.91 3.65
C VAL A 109 -0.87 15.50 3.60
N LEU A 110 -1.75 16.22 4.29
CA LEU A 110 -3.18 15.93 4.31
C LEU A 110 -3.78 15.98 2.92
N GLU A 111 -3.46 17.02 2.16
CA GLU A 111 -3.90 17.18 0.78
C GLU A 111 -3.51 15.94 -0.05
N ALA A 112 -2.22 15.58 -0.07
CA ALA A 112 -1.74 14.40 -0.79
C ALA A 112 -2.35 13.08 -0.25
N PHE A 113 -2.63 12.98 1.05
CA PHE A 113 -3.29 11.82 1.64
C PHE A 113 -4.74 11.70 1.14
N TYR A 114 -5.53 12.76 1.21
CA TYR A 114 -6.92 12.75 0.79
C TYR A 114 -7.08 12.59 -0.72
N GLU A 115 -6.20 13.20 -1.52
CA GLU A 115 -6.18 12.97 -2.97
C GLU A 115 -5.98 11.49 -3.33
N ARG A 116 -5.07 10.80 -2.64
CA ARG A 116 -4.86 9.36 -2.84
C ARG A 116 -6.08 8.54 -2.44
N GLN A 117 -6.70 8.86 -1.30
CA GLN A 117 -7.92 8.18 -0.85
C GLN A 117 -9.08 8.38 -1.82
N PHE A 118 -9.27 9.61 -2.30
CA PHE A 118 -10.29 9.95 -3.27
C PHE A 118 -10.10 9.19 -4.59
N ARG A 119 -8.88 9.20 -5.14
CA ARG A 119 -8.54 8.46 -6.36
C ARG A 119 -8.82 6.95 -6.21
N GLN A 120 -8.43 6.35 -5.09
CA GLN A 120 -8.68 4.93 -4.82
C GLN A 120 -10.18 4.63 -4.75
N ALA A 121 -10.97 5.51 -4.13
CA ALA A 121 -12.42 5.35 -4.05
C ALA A 121 -13.08 5.45 -5.44
N GLU A 122 -12.64 6.39 -6.28
CA GLU A 122 -13.12 6.51 -7.67
C GLU A 122 -12.80 5.27 -8.50
N GLU A 123 -11.56 4.77 -8.42
CA GLU A 123 -11.15 3.54 -9.10
C GLU A 123 -11.95 2.32 -8.63
N ALA A 124 -12.18 2.18 -7.33
CA ALA A 124 -12.98 1.11 -6.77
C ALA A 124 -14.44 1.19 -7.24
N ALA A 125 -15.02 2.39 -7.26
CA ALA A 125 -16.37 2.62 -7.78
C ALA A 125 -16.47 2.28 -9.28
N ALA A 126 -15.47 2.64 -10.08
CA ALA A 126 -15.41 2.30 -11.49
C ALA A 126 -15.34 0.77 -11.70
N ARG A 127 -14.46 0.08 -10.97
CA ARG A 127 -14.34 -1.39 -11.00
C ARG A 127 -15.65 -2.09 -10.63
N TYR A 128 -16.34 -1.58 -9.61
CA TYR A 128 -17.63 -2.09 -9.20
C TYR A 128 -18.69 -1.95 -10.30
N ARG A 129 -18.80 -0.77 -10.93
CA ARG A 129 -19.74 -0.53 -12.04
C ARG A 129 -19.50 -1.45 -13.22
N VAL A 130 -18.24 -1.64 -13.61
CA VAL A 130 -17.86 -2.56 -14.70
C VAL A 130 -18.24 -3.99 -14.35
N ALA A 131 -17.94 -4.46 -13.13
CA ALA A 131 -18.27 -5.80 -12.68
C ALA A 131 -19.79 -6.05 -12.69
N GLU A 132 -20.60 -5.08 -12.27
CA GLU A 132 -22.07 -5.18 -12.32
C GLU A 132 -22.61 -5.27 -13.75
N LEU A 133 -22.07 -4.47 -14.67
CA LEU A 133 -22.45 -4.56 -16.09
C LEU A 133 -22.10 -5.93 -16.68
N LEU A 134 -20.92 -6.46 -16.39
CA LEU A 134 -20.50 -7.79 -16.84
C LEU A 134 -21.40 -8.91 -16.27
N LYS A 135 -21.82 -8.80 -15.01
CA LYS A 135 -22.78 -9.77 -14.43
C LYS A 135 -24.12 -9.75 -15.17
N LYS A 136 -24.65 -8.56 -15.46
CA LYS A 136 -25.92 -8.38 -16.19
C LYS A 136 -25.81 -8.92 -17.61
N SER A 137 -24.73 -8.62 -18.33
CA SER A 137 -24.52 -9.15 -19.68
C SER A 137 -24.38 -10.67 -19.69
N ASN A 138 -23.67 -11.24 -18.71
CA ASN A 138 -23.53 -12.69 -18.57
C ASN A 138 -24.85 -13.38 -18.23
N ALA A 139 -25.68 -12.78 -17.38
CA ALA A 139 -27.03 -13.28 -17.09
C ALA A 139 -27.92 -13.25 -18.34
N GLN A 140 -27.90 -12.16 -19.11
CA GLN A 140 -28.62 -12.05 -20.37
C GLN A 140 -28.13 -13.07 -21.41
N GLY A 141 -26.81 -13.24 -21.54
CA GLY A 141 -26.21 -14.22 -22.45
C GLY A 141 -26.63 -15.65 -22.12
N ARG A 142 -26.70 -16.00 -20.82
CA ARG A 142 -27.20 -17.32 -20.37
C ARG A 142 -28.69 -17.51 -20.70
N GLN A 143 -29.51 -16.49 -20.46
CA GLN A 143 -30.94 -16.54 -20.81
C GLN A 143 -31.14 -16.71 -22.33
N ASN A 144 -30.41 -15.94 -23.13
CA ASN A 144 -30.46 -16.03 -24.59
C ASN A 144 -29.99 -17.40 -25.11
N ALA A 145 -28.99 -18.02 -24.47
CA ALA A 145 -28.53 -19.36 -24.83
C ALA A 145 -29.57 -20.45 -24.49
N LEU A 146 -30.32 -20.30 -23.39
CA LEU A 146 -31.41 -21.21 -23.03
C LEU A 146 -32.63 -21.08 -23.95
N CYS A 147 -32.85 -19.90 -24.52
CA CYS A 147 -33.95 -19.62 -25.46
C CYS A 147 -33.55 -19.74 -26.94
N ALA A 148 -32.35 -20.24 -27.25
CA ALA A 148 -31.96 -20.50 -28.63
C ALA A 148 -32.87 -21.62 -29.20
N PRO A 149 -33.59 -21.37 -30.32
CA PRO A 149 -34.44 -22.41 -30.90
C PRO A 149 -33.58 -23.61 -31.27
N PHE A 150 -34.07 -24.81 -30.93
CA PHE A 150 -33.48 -26.06 -31.37
C PHE A 150 -33.44 -26.02 -32.90
N ARG A 151 -32.25 -25.98 -33.51
CA ARG A 151 -32.15 -26.33 -34.93
C ARG A 151 -32.48 -27.81 -34.99
N GLU A 152 -33.64 -28.16 -35.51
CA GLU A 152 -33.84 -29.48 -36.10
C GLU A 152 -32.81 -29.59 -37.22
N GLU A 153 -31.68 -30.24 -36.93
CA GLU A 153 -30.89 -30.87 -37.98
C GLU A 153 -31.83 -31.86 -38.66
N GLU A 154 -32.08 -31.66 -39.96
CA GLU A 154 -32.90 -32.56 -40.76
C GLU A 154 -32.45 -34.00 -40.50
N SER A 155 -33.36 -34.79 -39.93
CA SER A 155 -33.12 -36.20 -39.69
C SER A 155 -32.71 -36.85 -41.02
N PRO A 156 -31.57 -37.57 -41.12
CA PRO A 156 -31.23 -38.26 -42.34
C PRO A 156 -32.35 -39.28 -42.61
N SER A 157 -33.11 -39.04 -43.66
CA SER A 157 -34.21 -39.93 -44.05
C SER A 157 -33.63 -41.30 -44.44
N PRO A 158 -34.22 -42.43 -43.97
CA PRO A 158 -33.71 -43.74 -44.30
C PRO A 158 -34.16 -44.12 -45.72
N ASN A 159 -33.25 -44.05 -46.69
CA ASN A 159 -33.43 -44.69 -47.99
C ASN A 159 -32.16 -45.41 -48.43
N GLN A 160 -32.19 -46.73 -48.17
CA GLN A 160 -31.71 -47.84 -48.98
C GLN A 160 -30.37 -47.73 -49.71
N GLY A 161 -29.43 -48.55 -49.25
CA GLY A 161 -28.20 -48.93 -49.95
C GLY A 161 -27.38 -49.88 -49.08
N VAL A 162 -27.94 -51.05 -48.77
CA VAL A 162 -27.15 -52.15 -48.20
C VAL A 162 -26.24 -52.66 -49.32
N GLU A 163 -24.97 -52.26 -49.31
CA GLU A 163 -23.90 -53.10 -49.84
C GLU A 163 -23.06 -53.62 -48.67
N THR A 164 -23.24 -54.92 -48.43
CA THR A 164 -22.44 -55.76 -47.57
C THR A 164 -20.97 -55.73 -48.01
N GLY A 165 -20.12 -55.12 -47.19
CA GLY A 165 -18.67 -55.33 -47.19
C GLY A 165 -18.24 -55.81 -45.81
N CYS A 166 -17.98 -57.10 -45.69
CA CYS A 166 -17.48 -57.74 -44.48
C CYS A 166 -15.97 -57.48 -44.27
N GLU A 167 -15.60 -57.30 -42.99
CA GLU A 167 -14.32 -57.63 -42.33
C GLU A 167 -13.11 -56.64 -42.44
N PRO A 168 -12.17 -56.61 -41.46
CA PRO A 168 -12.37 -56.66 -40.01
C PRO A 168 -11.52 -55.65 -39.18
N PHE A 169 -11.87 -55.61 -37.90
CA PHE A 169 -11.17 -55.08 -36.72
C PHE A 169 -9.66 -54.82 -36.81
N SER A 170 -9.24 -53.67 -36.27
CA SER A 170 -7.99 -53.57 -35.50
C SER A 170 -8.12 -52.50 -34.42
N GLU A 171 -7.93 -52.94 -33.19
CA GLU A 171 -7.89 -52.17 -31.95
C GLU A 171 -6.75 -51.14 -31.96
N GLY A 172 -7.00 -49.98 -31.35
CA GLY A 172 -5.98 -48.96 -31.11
C GLY A 172 -6.41 -48.04 -29.97
N PHE A 173 -6.32 -48.57 -28.75
CA PHE A 173 -6.58 -47.83 -27.52
C PHE A 173 -5.29 -47.10 -27.10
N GLU A 174 -5.22 -45.78 -27.28
CA GLU A 174 -4.17 -44.98 -26.64
C GLU A 174 -4.77 -43.85 -25.80
N ARG A 175 -4.78 -44.08 -24.48
CA ARG A 175 -4.84 -43.04 -23.45
C ARG A 175 -3.44 -42.47 -23.25
N THR A 176 -3.23 -41.21 -23.58
CA THR A 176 -2.11 -40.44 -23.04
C THR A 176 -2.50 -39.79 -21.71
N LYS A 177 -1.90 -40.28 -20.62
CA LYS A 177 -1.74 -39.53 -19.38
C LYS A 177 -0.37 -38.88 -19.42
N GLU A 178 -0.30 -37.55 -19.41
CA GLU A 178 0.94 -36.83 -19.16
C GLU A 178 0.98 -36.30 -17.73
N LYS A 179 2.14 -36.51 -17.10
CA LYS A 179 2.43 -36.30 -15.69
C LYS A 179 2.83 -34.84 -15.42
N ALA A 180 2.53 -34.41 -14.20
CA ALA A 180 3.11 -33.24 -13.57
C ALA A 180 4.63 -33.37 -13.44
N GLY A 181 5.32 -32.27 -13.75
CA GLY A 181 6.63 -31.88 -13.26
C GLY A 181 6.52 -30.50 -12.63
#